data_AF-A0A3A4WX17-F1
#
_entry.id   AF-A0A3A4WX17-F1
#
_cell.length_a   1.000
_cell.length_b   1.000
_cell.length_c   1.000
_cell.angle_alpha   90.00
_cell.angle_beta   90.00
_cell.angle_gamma   90.00
#
_symmetry.space_group_name_H-M   'P 1'
#
loop_
_entity.id
_entity.type
_entity.pdbx_description
1 polymer ?
#
loop_
_entity_poly.entity_id
_entity_poly.type
_entity_poly.pdbx_seq_one_letter_code
_entity_poly.pdbx_strand_id
1 'polypeptide(L)'
;MVIDPTTGGLGYGMEYSFSVMERIRMASLTQGDDKLQLPIINNLANEVWKCKEAKEPAEAAPLLGDPEKRGVLMESVAAVSYLMAGSDLLIMRHPEAVRMVRSLIDLLVDGGSAAGVAPIAKRLDGVKIDLLSLSPAPDLAIEEEKIKKAAPAEKPKAEKKEAAKPEPAAKAAVTAPKVIEKPAERAAASVDGKAKAEADAKAKAEAEAKAKADAAEKAKAEAEAAAKAKSDAEARAKAEAEKKARAEVEEKARLEAEAKAKREAEEAGIREQRRKEREKRAAERTSEGEKTVSMRPAAEQKDPIEKMIDRLNRIHRRAA
;
A
#
# COMPACT_ATOMS: atom_id res chain seq x y z
N MET A 1 -7.22 -32.73 23.38
CA MET A 1 -8.08 -31.54 23.58
C MET A 1 -7.54 -30.43 22.70
N VAL A 2 -8.37 -29.49 22.25
CA VAL A 2 -8.04 -28.48 21.23
C VAL A 2 -8.69 -27.16 21.64
N ILE A 3 -8.06 -26.01 21.37
CA ILE A 3 -8.57 -24.68 21.70
C ILE A 3 -9.23 -24.06 20.46
N ASP A 4 -10.53 -23.81 20.52
CA ASP A 4 -11.21 -22.88 19.61
C ASP A 4 -11.25 -21.48 20.30
N PRO A 5 -10.52 -20.48 19.80
CA PRO A 5 -10.51 -19.12 20.36
C PRO A 5 -11.75 -18.31 19.98
N THR A 6 -12.72 -18.92 19.28
CA THR A 6 -13.75 -18.27 18.44
C THR A 6 -13.12 -17.54 17.26
N THR A 7 -13.41 -18.01 16.05
CA THR A 7 -12.83 -17.50 14.80
C THR A 7 -13.67 -16.32 14.26
N GLY A 8 -13.05 -15.15 14.09
CA GLY A 8 -13.62 -13.99 13.40
C GLY A 8 -13.32 -13.97 11.90
N GLY A 9 -14.19 -13.36 11.11
CA GLY A 9 -14.06 -13.26 9.65
C GLY A 9 -13.12 -12.12 9.22
N LEU A 10 -12.61 -12.19 7.98
CA LEU A 10 -11.75 -11.14 7.41
C LEU A 10 -12.53 -9.82 7.25
N GLY A 11 -12.19 -8.80 8.03
CA GLY A 11 -12.96 -7.56 8.15
C GLY A 11 -14.18 -7.64 9.09
N TYR A 12 -14.37 -8.77 9.76
CA TYR A 12 -15.48 -9.08 10.67
C TYR A 12 -14.93 -9.73 11.96
N GLY A 13 -14.03 -9.03 12.67
CA GLY A 13 -13.56 -9.42 14.00
C GLY A 13 -12.34 -10.34 14.05
N MET A 14 -11.72 -10.68 12.91
CA MET A 14 -10.48 -11.46 12.85
C MET A 14 -9.38 -10.91 13.76
N GLU A 15 -9.24 -9.59 13.82
CA GLU A 15 -8.27 -8.87 14.64
C GLU A 15 -8.36 -9.23 16.13
N TYR A 16 -9.56 -9.46 16.65
CA TYR A 16 -9.74 -9.92 18.03
C TYR A 16 -9.26 -11.37 18.21
N SER A 17 -9.63 -12.26 17.30
CA SER A 17 -9.21 -13.67 17.34
C SER A 17 -7.69 -13.84 17.17
N PHE A 18 -7.09 -13.08 16.25
CA PHE A 18 -5.65 -13.01 16.02
C PHE A 18 -4.91 -12.64 17.31
N SER A 19 -5.26 -11.50 17.93
CA SER A 19 -4.63 -11.08 19.18
C SER A 19 -5.02 -11.93 20.39
N VAL A 20 -6.09 -12.74 20.34
CA VAL A 20 -6.35 -13.80 21.34
C VAL A 20 -5.35 -14.95 21.16
N MET A 21 -5.13 -15.42 19.93
CA MET A 21 -4.23 -16.54 19.63
C MET A 21 -2.77 -16.22 19.93
N GLU A 22 -2.28 -15.03 19.59
CA GLU A 22 -0.94 -14.59 19.98
C GLU A 22 -0.74 -14.65 21.50
N ARG A 23 -1.73 -14.17 22.28
CA ARG A 23 -1.67 -14.23 23.75
C ARG A 23 -1.71 -15.67 24.30
N ILE A 24 -2.46 -16.58 23.65
CA ILE A 24 -2.44 -18.01 23.99
C ILE A 24 -1.05 -18.60 23.71
N ARG A 25 -0.46 -18.34 22.54
CA ARG A 25 0.87 -18.82 22.14
C ARG A 25 1.99 -18.24 23.03
N MET A 26 1.90 -16.97 23.42
CA MET A 26 2.82 -16.35 24.38
C MET A 26 2.68 -16.91 25.80
N ALA A 27 1.46 -17.25 26.23
CA ALA A 27 1.24 -17.86 27.54
C ALA A 27 1.74 -19.31 27.59
N SER A 28 1.48 -20.10 26.54
CA SER A 28 1.94 -21.49 26.49
C SER A 28 3.47 -21.60 26.39
N LEU A 29 4.11 -20.80 25.53
CA LEU A 29 5.57 -20.84 25.31
C LEU A 29 6.37 -20.06 26.36
N THR A 30 6.00 -18.83 26.71
CA THR A 30 6.81 -17.95 27.57
C THR A 30 6.44 -18.04 29.04
N GLN A 31 5.20 -18.44 29.37
CA GLN A 31 4.72 -18.46 30.76
C GLN A 31 4.57 -19.86 31.35
N GLY A 32 4.64 -20.91 30.52
CA GLY A 32 4.54 -22.31 30.93
C GLY A 32 3.13 -22.72 31.38
N ASP A 33 2.07 -22.18 30.77
CA ASP A 33 0.69 -22.59 31.08
C ASP A 33 0.30 -23.84 30.27
N ASP A 34 0.41 -25.01 30.90
CA ASP A 34 0.05 -26.32 30.34
C ASP A 34 -1.36 -26.37 29.74
N LYS A 35 -2.31 -25.56 30.25
CA LYS A 35 -3.70 -25.52 29.74
C LYS A 35 -3.80 -24.82 28.38
N LEU A 36 -2.79 -24.05 28.01
CA LEU A 36 -2.70 -23.28 26.77
C LEU A 36 -1.71 -23.89 25.77
N GLN A 37 -0.97 -24.94 26.15
CA GLN A 37 -0.08 -25.74 25.27
C GLN A 37 -0.86 -26.72 24.35
N LEU A 38 -2.15 -26.49 24.12
CA LEU A 38 -2.99 -27.31 23.26
C LEU A 38 -3.05 -26.71 21.84
N PRO A 39 -3.18 -27.54 20.79
CA PRO A 39 -3.35 -27.04 19.42
C PRO A 39 -4.55 -26.10 19.28
N ILE A 40 -4.41 -25.09 18.42
CA ILE A 40 -5.46 -24.11 18.11
C ILE A 40 -6.19 -24.49 16.82
N ILE A 41 -7.52 -24.49 16.84
CA ILE A 41 -8.39 -24.73 15.68
C ILE A 41 -9.13 -23.46 15.27
N ASN A 42 -9.27 -23.22 13.96
CA ASN A 42 -10.05 -22.10 13.43
C ASN A 42 -11.02 -22.53 12.32
N ASN A 43 -12.31 -22.22 12.50
CA ASN A 43 -13.37 -22.49 11.50
C ASN A 43 -13.53 -21.31 10.53
N LEU A 44 -12.47 -21.06 9.77
CA LEU A 44 -12.35 -19.91 8.88
C LEU A 44 -13.44 -19.85 7.80
N ALA A 45 -13.71 -21.00 7.18
CA ALA A 45 -14.59 -21.09 6.02
C ALA A 45 -16.02 -20.68 6.33
N ASN A 46 -16.48 -20.85 7.58
CA ASN A 46 -17.84 -20.47 7.94
C ASN A 46 -18.03 -18.96 7.95
N GLU A 47 -17.05 -18.22 8.47
CA GLU A 47 -17.17 -16.76 8.59
C GLU A 47 -16.83 -16.05 7.27
N VAL A 48 -15.77 -16.47 6.55
CA VAL A 48 -15.42 -15.84 5.26
C VAL A 48 -16.54 -16.03 4.21
N TRP A 49 -17.09 -17.23 4.07
CA TRP A 49 -18.21 -17.47 3.14
C TRP A 49 -19.57 -17.02 3.70
N LYS A 50 -19.60 -16.34 4.86
CA LYS A 50 -20.78 -15.68 5.44
C LYS A 50 -20.77 -14.17 5.20
N CYS A 51 -19.59 -13.54 5.07
CA CYS A 51 -19.39 -12.14 4.68
C CYS A 51 -20.21 -11.72 3.44
N LYS A 52 -20.51 -10.42 3.32
CA LYS A 52 -21.27 -9.87 2.19
C LYS A 52 -20.42 -9.90 0.91
N GLU A 53 -19.17 -9.47 1.02
CA GLU A 53 -18.20 -9.28 -0.05
C GLU A 53 -17.94 -10.58 -0.82
N ALA A 54 -17.91 -11.72 -0.12
CA ALA A 54 -17.74 -13.05 -0.71
C ALA A 54 -18.96 -13.54 -1.52
N LYS A 55 -20.09 -12.82 -1.48
CA LYS A 55 -21.37 -13.19 -2.13
C LYS A 55 -21.86 -12.16 -3.14
N GLU A 56 -21.44 -10.90 -3.04
CA GLU A 56 -21.90 -9.85 -3.96
C GLU A 56 -21.54 -10.16 -5.42
N PRO A 57 -22.51 -10.13 -6.35
CA PRO A 57 -22.21 -10.23 -7.77
C PRO A 57 -21.47 -8.96 -8.25
N ALA A 58 -20.78 -9.06 -9.38
CA ALA A 58 -19.93 -7.98 -9.87
C ALA A 58 -20.72 -6.71 -10.24
N GLU A 59 -21.98 -6.89 -10.63
CA GLU A 59 -22.94 -5.86 -11.01
C GLU A 59 -23.39 -5.03 -9.80
N ALA A 60 -23.46 -5.63 -8.61
CA ALA A 60 -23.86 -4.96 -7.37
C ALA A 60 -22.68 -4.26 -6.66
N ALA A 61 -21.45 -4.75 -6.87
CA ALA A 61 -20.25 -4.15 -6.30
C ALA A 61 -19.05 -4.15 -7.29
N PRO A 62 -19.09 -3.36 -8.39
CA PRO A 62 -18.03 -3.36 -9.41
C PRO A 62 -16.64 -3.03 -8.86
N LEU A 63 -16.55 -2.14 -7.87
CA LEU A 63 -15.30 -1.75 -7.22
C LEU A 63 -14.60 -2.90 -6.47
N LEU A 64 -15.31 -3.98 -6.14
CA LEU A 64 -14.74 -5.17 -5.49
C LEU A 64 -14.16 -6.19 -6.50
N GLY A 65 -14.18 -5.91 -7.80
CA GLY A 65 -13.56 -6.76 -8.82
C GLY A 65 -14.24 -8.12 -9.00
N ASP A 66 -13.47 -9.08 -9.55
CA ASP A 66 -13.91 -10.43 -9.93
C ASP A 66 -14.40 -11.26 -8.71
N PRO A 67 -15.71 -11.58 -8.60
CA PRO A 67 -16.27 -12.25 -7.42
C PRO A 67 -15.67 -13.63 -7.13
N GLU A 68 -15.35 -14.40 -8.18
CA GLU A 68 -14.77 -15.75 -8.03
C GLU A 68 -13.39 -15.66 -7.35
N LYS A 69 -12.52 -14.78 -7.87
CA LYS A 69 -11.20 -14.55 -7.27
C LYS A 69 -11.32 -13.91 -5.88
N ARG A 70 -12.29 -13.02 -5.66
CA ARG A 70 -12.47 -12.35 -4.37
C ARG A 70 -12.78 -13.34 -3.24
N GLY A 71 -13.74 -14.25 -3.42
CA GLY A 71 -14.04 -15.27 -2.40
C GLY A 71 -12.83 -16.16 -2.08
N VAL A 72 -12.11 -16.61 -3.12
CA VAL A 72 -10.90 -17.43 -2.97
C VAL A 72 -9.77 -16.67 -2.26
N LEU A 73 -9.53 -15.40 -2.62
CA LEU A 73 -8.51 -14.57 -2.00
C LEU A 73 -8.87 -14.19 -0.57
N MET A 74 -10.14 -13.91 -0.26
CA MET A 74 -10.56 -13.65 1.11
C MET A 74 -10.32 -14.87 2.01
N GLU A 75 -10.66 -16.08 1.56
CA GLU A 75 -10.40 -17.31 2.35
C GLU A 75 -8.90 -17.60 2.46
N SER A 76 -8.12 -17.31 1.42
CA SER A 76 -6.66 -17.53 1.42
C SER A 76 -5.93 -16.54 2.33
N VAL A 77 -6.16 -15.23 2.18
CA VAL A 77 -5.54 -14.19 3.03
C VAL A 77 -5.88 -14.43 4.49
N ALA A 78 -7.14 -14.74 4.78
CA ALA A 78 -7.59 -15.04 6.12
C ALA A 78 -6.87 -16.25 6.72
N ALA A 79 -6.71 -17.34 5.96
CA ALA A 79 -5.96 -18.53 6.38
C ALA A 79 -4.49 -18.21 6.67
N VAL A 80 -3.83 -17.41 5.84
CA VAL A 80 -2.46 -16.97 6.07
C VAL A 80 -2.36 -16.17 7.38
N SER A 81 -3.27 -15.22 7.62
CA SER A 81 -3.30 -14.47 8.89
C SER A 81 -3.45 -15.40 10.11
N TYR A 82 -4.35 -16.39 10.06
CA TYR A 82 -4.54 -17.33 11.16
C TYR A 82 -3.32 -18.27 11.36
N LEU A 83 -2.63 -18.69 10.29
CA LEU A 83 -1.37 -19.43 10.41
C LEU A 83 -0.28 -18.59 11.08
N MET A 84 -0.13 -17.31 10.71
CA MET A 84 0.86 -16.42 11.32
C MET A 84 0.56 -16.12 12.80
N ALA A 85 -0.72 -16.10 13.20
CA ALA A 85 -1.15 -16.03 14.60
C ALA A 85 -0.94 -17.35 15.39
N GLY A 86 -0.44 -18.42 14.75
CA GLY A 86 -0.18 -19.71 15.38
C GLY A 86 -1.39 -20.63 15.47
N SER A 87 -2.26 -20.65 14.44
CA SER A 87 -3.24 -21.73 14.24
C SER A 87 -2.55 -23.04 13.84
N ASP A 88 -2.98 -24.16 14.41
CA ASP A 88 -2.45 -25.49 14.08
C ASP A 88 -3.44 -26.32 13.23
N LEU A 89 -4.73 -25.93 13.16
CA LEU A 89 -5.74 -26.57 12.31
C LEU A 89 -6.74 -25.56 11.73
N LEU A 90 -6.69 -25.36 10.41
CA LEU A 90 -7.66 -24.56 9.66
C LEU A 90 -8.77 -25.42 9.04
N ILE A 91 -10.02 -25.02 9.22
CA ILE A 91 -11.15 -25.53 8.43
C ILE A 91 -11.44 -24.55 7.28
N MET A 92 -11.16 -25.01 6.06
CA MET A 92 -11.35 -24.29 4.79
C MET A 92 -12.42 -24.99 3.92
N ARG A 93 -13.02 -24.27 2.95
CA ARG A 93 -13.99 -24.83 1.99
C ARG A 93 -13.49 -24.83 0.54
N HIS A 94 -12.89 -23.75 0.04
CA HIS A 94 -12.63 -23.65 -1.39
C HIS A 94 -11.31 -24.34 -1.81
N PRO A 95 -11.32 -25.26 -2.79
CA PRO A 95 -10.14 -26.07 -3.12
C PRO A 95 -8.95 -25.24 -3.63
N GLU A 96 -9.18 -24.17 -4.39
CA GLU A 96 -8.09 -23.26 -4.81
C GLU A 96 -7.50 -22.47 -3.63
N ALA A 97 -8.28 -22.15 -2.60
CA ALA A 97 -7.76 -21.48 -1.41
C ALA A 97 -6.90 -22.45 -0.60
N VAL A 98 -7.37 -23.69 -0.40
CA VAL A 98 -6.58 -24.77 0.22
C VAL A 98 -5.29 -25.04 -0.55
N ARG A 99 -5.33 -25.05 -1.89
CA ARG A 99 -4.15 -25.22 -2.74
C ARG A 99 -3.12 -24.12 -2.49
N MET A 100 -3.51 -22.85 -2.54
CA MET A 100 -2.57 -21.72 -2.35
C MET A 100 -2.03 -21.65 -0.92
N VAL A 101 -2.87 -21.88 0.09
CA VAL A 101 -2.45 -21.91 1.49
C VAL A 101 -1.49 -23.08 1.75
N ARG A 102 -1.75 -24.25 1.18
CA ARG A 102 -0.82 -25.38 1.24
C ARG A 102 0.51 -25.05 0.58
N SER A 103 0.52 -24.50 -0.63
CA SER A 103 1.76 -24.07 -1.28
C SER A 103 2.54 -23.02 -0.47
N LEU A 104 1.88 -22.18 0.33
CA LEU A 104 2.57 -21.30 1.28
C LEU A 104 3.17 -22.08 2.46
N ILE A 105 2.42 -23.03 3.04
CA ILE A 105 2.94 -23.88 4.14
C ILE A 105 4.16 -24.67 3.67
N ASP A 106 4.08 -25.31 2.49
CA ASP A 106 5.18 -26.05 1.88
C ASP A 106 6.41 -25.12 1.70
N LEU A 107 6.24 -23.90 1.17
CA LEU A 107 7.30 -22.89 1.02
C LEU A 107 7.84 -22.32 2.36
N LEU A 108 7.06 -22.34 3.43
CA LEU A 108 7.49 -21.89 4.78
C LEU A 108 8.29 -22.98 5.52
N VAL A 109 8.07 -24.25 5.20
CA VAL A 109 8.74 -25.40 5.83
C VAL A 109 9.99 -25.80 5.05
N ASP A 110 9.87 -26.00 3.74
CA ASP A 110 10.97 -26.49 2.88
C ASP A 110 11.81 -25.34 2.27
N GLY A 111 11.26 -24.13 2.24
CA GLY A 111 11.83 -22.99 1.53
C GLY A 111 11.60 -23.05 0.02
N GLY A 112 12.14 -22.06 -0.72
CA GLY A 112 12.12 -22.04 -2.18
C GLY A 112 11.62 -20.73 -2.78
N SER A 113 10.98 -20.81 -3.96
CA SER A 113 10.48 -19.65 -4.71
C SER A 113 9.02 -19.79 -5.07
N ALA A 114 8.22 -18.77 -4.73
CA ALA A 114 6.81 -18.68 -5.07
C ALA A 114 6.54 -18.55 -6.58
N ALA A 115 7.57 -18.31 -7.42
CA ALA A 115 7.43 -18.14 -8.87
C ALA A 115 6.88 -19.39 -9.59
N GLY A 116 6.97 -20.58 -8.97
CA GLY A 116 6.37 -21.81 -9.50
C GLY A 116 4.90 -22.03 -9.13
N VAL A 117 4.31 -21.19 -8.28
CA VAL A 117 2.93 -21.38 -7.80
C VAL A 117 1.93 -20.94 -8.88
N ALA A 118 1.15 -21.90 -9.38
CA ALA A 118 0.14 -21.63 -10.40
C ALA A 118 -0.94 -20.64 -9.89
N PRO A 119 -1.35 -19.64 -10.71
CA PRO A 119 -2.37 -18.66 -10.34
C PRO A 119 -3.73 -19.31 -10.10
N ILE A 120 -4.69 -18.56 -9.52
CA ILE A 120 -6.06 -19.04 -9.27
C ILE A 120 -6.69 -19.52 -10.59
N ALA A 121 -7.04 -20.80 -10.65
CA ALA A 121 -7.67 -21.43 -11.80
C ALA A 121 -9.15 -21.02 -11.88
N LYS A 122 -9.43 -19.96 -12.64
CA LYS A 122 -10.78 -19.43 -12.85
C LYS A 122 -11.64 -20.42 -13.66
N ARG A 123 -12.89 -20.63 -13.21
CA ARG A 123 -13.86 -21.56 -13.81
C ARG A 123 -15.14 -20.89 -14.34
N LEU A 124 -15.50 -19.70 -13.84
CA LEU A 124 -16.58 -18.90 -14.40
C LEU A 124 -16.04 -17.96 -15.49
N ASP A 125 -16.93 -17.31 -16.24
CA ASP A 125 -16.54 -16.36 -17.27
C ASP A 125 -15.90 -15.08 -16.69
N GLY A 126 -15.03 -14.46 -17.50
CA GLY A 126 -14.32 -13.24 -17.14
C GLY A 126 -15.23 -12.02 -17.16
N VAL A 127 -15.80 -11.66 -16.01
CA VAL A 127 -16.52 -10.38 -15.87
C VAL A 127 -15.57 -9.22 -16.18
N LYS A 128 -15.81 -8.53 -17.29
CA LYS A 128 -15.10 -7.31 -17.68
C LYS A 128 -15.72 -6.11 -16.98
N ILE A 129 -15.19 -5.79 -15.80
CA ILE A 129 -15.53 -4.56 -15.08
C ILE A 129 -14.71 -3.43 -15.72
N ASP A 130 -15.37 -2.38 -16.21
CA ASP A 130 -14.70 -1.17 -16.66
C ASP A 130 -14.29 -0.30 -15.46
N LEU A 131 -13.07 -0.54 -14.97
CA LEU A 131 -12.48 0.22 -13.88
C LEU A 131 -12.08 1.65 -14.31
N LEU A 132 -12.05 1.96 -15.61
CA LEU A 132 -11.59 3.27 -16.09
C LEU A 132 -12.70 4.32 -15.96
N SER A 133 -13.95 3.98 -16.29
CA SER A 133 -15.10 4.89 -16.05
C SER A 133 -15.51 5.01 -14.57
N LEU A 134 -15.07 4.09 -13.72
CA LEU A 134 -15.25 4.12 -12.26
C LEU A 134 -14.14 4.88 -11.51
N SER A 135 -13.02 5.18 -12.17
CA SER A 135 -11.89 5.86 -11.56
C SER A 135 -12.10 7.37 -11.49
N PRO A 136 -11.84 8.05 -10.36
CA PRO A 136 -11.73 9.50 -10.33
C PRO A 136 -10.67 9.99 -11.33
N ALA A 137 -10.87 11.19 -11.89
CA ALA A 137 -9.86 11.79 -12.75
C ALA A 137 -8.52 11.93 -12.00
N PRO A 138 -7.37 11.57 -12.60
CA PRO A 138 -6.09 11.66 -11.91
C PRO A 138 -5.77 13.11 -11.61
N ASP A 139 -5.60 13.43 -10.32
CA ASP A 139 -5.12 14.74 -9.92
C ASP A 139 -3.63 14.88 -10.25
N LEU A 140 -3.29 15.92 -10.99
CA LEU A 140 -1.95 16.26 -11.45
C LEU A 140 -1.44 17.56 -10.81
N ALA A 141 -2.15 18.08 -9.80
CA ALA A 141 -1.78 19.28 -9.05
C ALA A 141 -0.58 19.02 -8.12
N ILE A 142 0.62 19.05 -8.68
CA ILE A 142 1.85 19.27 -7.91
C ILE A 142 1.86 20.74 -7.49
N GLU A 143 1.48 21.04 -6.24
CA GLU A 143 1.71 22.37 -5.68
C GLU A 143 3.22 22.59 -5.48
N GLU A 144 3.82 23.38 -6.37
CA GLU A 144 5.16 23.93 -6.14
C GLU A 144 5.13 24.85 -4.89
N GLU A 145 5.81 24.44 -3.82
CA GLU A 145 6.04 25.31 -2.65
C GLU A 145 6.81 26.58 -3.07
N LYS A 146 6.07 27.65 -3.36
CA LYS A 146 6.64 28.97 -3.63
C LYS A 146 7.22 29.56 -2.36
N ILE A 147 8.51 29.28 -2.15
CA ILE A 147 9.36 29.84 -1.10
C ILE A 147 9.11 31.35 -1.00
N LYS A 148 8.55 31.77 0.14
CA LYS A 148 8.19 33.16 0.41
C LYS A 148 9.45 34.03 0.50
N LYS A 149 9.82 34.69 -0.59
CA LYS A 149 10.85 35.73 -0.59
C LYS A 149 10.23 37.07 -0.15
N ALA A 150 10.91 37.78 0.75
CA ALA A 150 10.34 38.91 1.49
C ALA A 150 10.05 40.15 0.62
N ALA A 151 9.07 40.93 1.04
CA ALA A 151 8.71 42.21 0.43
C ALA A 151 9.53 43.39 1.00
N PRO A 152 9.81 44.42 0.19
CA PRO A 152 9.91 45.81 0.63
C PRO A 152 8.55 46.52 0.47
N ALA A 153 8.28 47.56 1.26
CA ALA A 153 6.99 48.27 1.25
C ALA A 153 7.13 49.78 1.36
N GLU A 154 6.41 50.53 0.51
CA GLU A 154 5.90 51.91 0.67
C GLU A 154 4.94 52.23 -0.50
N LYS A 155 3.97 53.17 -0.46
CA LYS A 155 3.07 53.73 0.58
C LYS A 155 1.90 54.47 -0.17
N PRO A 156 0.81 54.95 0.49
CA PRO A 156 -0.51 55.07 -0.16
C PRO A 156 -0.98 56.47 -0.58
N LYS A 157 -1.94 56.50 -1.53
CA LYS A 157 -3.04 57.47 -1.79
C LYS A 157 -3.75 57.06 -3.10
N ALA A 158 -5.03 57.34 -3.39
CA ALA A 158 -6.18 57.80 -2.59
C ALA A 158 -7.50 57.34 -3.27
N GLU A 159 -8.64 57.55 -2.63
CA GLU A 159 -9.95 57.03 -3.04
C GLU A 159 -10.57 57.72 -4.28
N LYS A 160 -11.43 56.98 -5.01
CA LYS A 160 -12.78 57.47 -5.37
C LYS A 160 -13.75 56.38 -5.87
N LYS A 161 -14.94 56.38 -5.26
CA LYS A 161 -16.31 56.26 -5.78
C LYS A 161 -16.51 56.12 -7.31
N GLU A 162 -17.58 55.51 -7.86
CA GLU A 162 -18.74 54.74 -7.32
C GLU A 162 -19.65 54.30 -8.52
N ALA A 163 -20.68 53.49 -8.24
CA ALA A 163 -21.86 53.19 -9.09
C ALA A 163 -21.69 52.26 -10.32
N ALA A 164 -22.59 51.27 -10.39
CA ALA A 164 -22.75 50.31 -11.47
C ALA A 164 -23.80 50.75 -12.51
N LYS A 165 -23.82 50.12 -13.70
CA LYS A 165 -25.04 49.55 -14.33
C LYS A 165 -24.69 48.56 -15.51
N PRO A 166 -25.62 48.00 -16.34
CA PRO A 166 -25.60 46.56 -16.60
C PRO A 166 -25.49 46.13 -18.09
N GLU A 167 -25.54 44.81 -18.29
CA GLU A 167 -25.97 44.07 -19.49
C GLU A 167 -27.42 44.40 -19.98
N PRO A 168 -27.94 43.88 -21.13
CA PRO A 168 -27.31 43.06 -22.20
C PRO A 168 -27.72 43.42 -23.67
N ALA A 169 -27.27 42.59 -24.63
CA ALA A 169 -27.91 42.27 -25.93
C ALA A 169 -27.84 43.31 -27.10
N ALA A 170 -28.06 42.99 -28.40
CA ALA A 170 -28.44 41.73 -29.05
C ALA A 170 -28.14 41.66 -30.59
N LYS A 171 -27.84 40.45 -31.13
CA LYS A 171 -28.10 39.96 -32.53
C LYS A 171 -27.31 40.68 -33.68
N ALA A 172 -27.26 40.21 -34.95
CA ALA A 172 -27.94 39.12 -35.68
C ALA A 172 -27.09 38.49 -36.82
N ALA A 173 -27.61 37.41 -37.44
CA ALA A 173 -27.38 36.80 -38.79
C ALA A 173 -26.06 37.07 -39.58
N VAL A 174 -25.29 36.08 -40.08
CA VAL A 174 -25.58 34.87 -40.92
C VAL A 174 -25.86 35.17 -42.41
N THR A 175 -24.92 34.78 -43.30
CA THR A 175 -25.16 34.04 -44.59
C THR A 175 -23.84 33.73 -45.34
N ALA A 176 -23.86 32.75 -46.25
CA ALA A 176 -22.83 32.29 -47.21
C ALA A 176 -23.56 31.57 -48.39
N PRO A 177 -22.96 30.81 -49.34
CA PRO A 177 -21.55 30.57 -49.73
C PRO A 177 -21.30 30.56 -51.30
N LYS A 178 -20.17 29.95 -51.74
CA LYS A 178 -19.80 29.47 -53.11
C LYS A 178 -19.41 30.55 -54.16
N VAL A 179 -18.48 30.41 -55.13
CA VAL A 179 -17.49 29.42 -55.69
C VAL A 179 -17.61 29.49 -57.23
N ILE A 180 -16.49 29.48 -57.99
CA ILE A 180 -16.21 28.65 -59.20
C ILE A 180 -14.78 28.96 -59.77
N GLU A 181 -14.24 27.94 -60.44
CA GLU A 181 -12.99 27.62 -61.17
C GLU A 181 -12.42 28.60 -62.26
N LYS A 182 -11.24 28.43 -62.94
CA LYS A 182 -9.95 27.71 -62.66
C LYS A 182 -8.73 28.15 -63.58
N PRO A 183 -8.23 27.50 -64.69
CA PRO A 183 -6.80 27.68 -65.15
C PRO A 183 -6.49 27.93 -66.66
N ALA A 184 -5.21 28.18 -67.03
CA ALA A 184 -4.61 28.01 -68.37
C ALA A 184 -3.04 27.88 -68.31
N GLU A 185 -2.36 27.47 -69.40
CA GLU A 185 -0.95 26.97 -69.44
C GLU A 185 -0.25 27.16 -70.81
N ARG A 186 1.09 27.45 -70.88
CA ARG A 186 2.14 26.76 -71.75
C ARG A 186 3.42 27.56 -72.14
N ALA A 187 4.52 26.79 -72.30
CA ALA A 187 5.74 26.90 -73.16
C ALA A 187 6.56 28.24 -73.26
N ALA A 188 7.91 28.35 -73.21
CA ALA A 188 9.10 27.50 -73.50
C ALA A 188 9.66 27.58 -74.96
N ALA A 189 10.98 27.62 -75.27
CA ALA A 189 12.24 27.83 -74.49
C ALA A 189 13.50 27.95 -75.42
N SER A 190 14.70 28.23 -74.86
CA SER A 190 16.08 28.02 -75.43
C SER A 190 16.54 29.01 -76.54
N VAL A 191 17.82 29.34 -76.86
CA VAL A 191 19.24 29.14 -76.38
C VAL A 191 20.05 30.48 -76.63
N ASP A 192 21.36 30.74 -76.48
CA ASP A 192 22.62 30.13 -75.94
C ASP A 192 23.64 31.27 -75.59
N GLY A 193 24.95 30.99 -75.35
CA GLY A 193 26.07 31.94 -75.50
C GLY A 193 27.19 31.87 -74.45
N LYS A 194 28.27 31.09 -74.69
CA LYS A 194 29.33 30.77 -73.68
C LYS A 194 30.76 31.13 -74.11
N ALA A 195 31.38 32.19 -73.53
CA ALA A 195 32.81 32.51 -73.74
C ALA A 195 33.50 33.43 -72.70
N LYS A 196 33.59 33.04 -71.40
CA LYS A 196 34.61 33.52 -70.41
C LYS A 196 34.41 32.78 -69.07
N ALA A 197 35.23 31.76 -68.77
CA ALA A 197 35.01 30.92 -67.57
C ALA A 197 36.26 30.31 -66.90
N GLU A 198 37.47 30.46 -67.44
CA GLU A 198 38.71 29.86 -66.87
C GLU A 198 39.78 30.91 -66.58
N ALA A 199 39.68 31.54 -65.40
CA ALA A 199 40.76 32.28 -64.74
C ALA A 199 40.46 32.47 -63.23
N ASP A 200 39.27 33.01 -62.91
CA ASP A 200 38.92 33.44 -61.54
C ASP A 200 38.59 32.28 -60.57
N ALA A 201 38.35 31.08 -61.09
CA ALA A 201 37.83 29.94 -60.32
C ALA A 201 38.81 29.34 -59.30
N LYS A 202 40.13 29.51 -59.47
CA LYS A 202 41.13 28.80 -58.65
C LYS A 202 41.57 29.58 -57.40
N ALA A 203 41.43 30.92 -57.38
CA ALA A 203 41.89 31.76 -56.27
C ALA A 203 40.93 31.80 -55.06
N LYS A 204 39.62 31.54 -55.27
CA LYS A 204 38.63 31.55 -54.19
C LYS A 204 38.52 30.21 -53.43
N ALA A 205 38.90 29.11 -54.07
CA ALA A 205 38.74 27.76 -53.51
C ALA A 205 39.60 27.50 -52.26
N GLU A 206 40.88 27.90 -52.27
CA GLU A 206 41.81 27.62 -51.15
C GLU A 206 41.57 28.53 -49.93
N ALA A 207 41.11 29.77 -50.14
CA ALA A 207 40.78 30.69 -49.06
C ALA A 207 39.56 30.23 -48.24
N GLU A 208 38.51 29.75 -48.93
CA GLU A 208 37.28 29.31 -48.27
C GLU A 208 37.44 27.95 -47.56
N ALA A 209 38.28 27.06 -48.11
CA ALA A 209 38.60 25.77 -47.50
C ALA A 209 39.29 25.92 -46.14
N LYS A 210 40.26 26.84 -46.03
CA LYS A 210 41.04 27.02 -44.78
C LYS A 210 40.19 27.66 -43.67
N ALA A 211 39.40 28.67 -44.00
CA ALA A 211 38.49 29.32 -43.05
C ALA A 211 37.42 28.37 -42.47
N LYS A 212 37.00 27.36 -43.24
CA LYS A 212 36.04 26.33 -42.79
C LYS A 212 36.68 25.22 -41.93
N ALA A 213 38.00 25.04 -41.99
CA ALA A 213 38.72 24.08 -41.16
C ALA A 213 38.89 24.60 -39.71
N ASP A 214 39.52 25.77 -39.53
CA ASP A 214 39.75 26.38 -38.21
C ASP A 214 38.44 26.57 -37.41
N ALA A 215 37.36 26.98 -38.09
CA ALA A 215 36.05 27.15 -37.46
C ALA A 215 35.44 25.82 -36.98
N ALA A 216 35.63 24.74 -37.73
CA ALA A 216 35.12 23.42 -37.36
C ALA A 216 35.94 22.76 -36.23
N GLU A 217 37.24 23.05 -36.14
CA GLU A 217 38.11 22.52 -35.08
C GLU A 217 37.85 23.23 -33.74
N LYS A 218 37.73 24.58 -33.73
CA LYS A 218 37.31 25.31 -32.52
C LYS A 218 35.93 24.89 -32.02
N ALA A 219 34.95 24.75 -32.91
CA ALA A 219 33.60 24.32 -32.54
C ALA A 219 33.58 22.92 -31.90
N LYS A 220 34.48 22.02 -32.32
CA LYS A 220 34.66 20.71 -31.68
C LYS A 220 35.36 20.81 -30.32
N ALA A 221 36.42 21.61 -30.21
CA ALA A 221 37.15 21.79 -28.95
C ALA A 221 36.26 22.40 -27.85
N GLU A 222 35.47 23.42 -28.18
CA GLU A 222 34.52 24.04 -27.23
C GLU A 222 33.37 23.08 -26.87
N ALA A 223 32.87 22.29 -27.83
CA ALA A 223 31.86 21.26 -27.56
C ALA A 223 32.38 20.13 -26.64
N GLU A 224 33.62 19.67 -26.85
CA GLU A 224 34.24 18.64 -26.00
C GLU A 224 34.57 19.16 -24.60
N ALA A 225 35.05 20.41 -24.49
CA ALA A 225 35.26 21.07 -23.20
C ALA A 225 33.94 21.25 -22.44
N ALA A 226 32.87 21.68 -23.12
CA ALA A 226 31.54 21.81 -22.53
C ALA A 226 30.93 20.44 -22.15
N ALA A 227 31.23 19.37 -22.90
CA ALA A 227 30.82 18.01 -22.55
C ALA A 227 31.54 17.52 -21.29
N LYS A 228 32.88 17.67 -21.22
CA LYS A 228 33.68 17.30 -20.03
C LYS A 228 33.25 18.06 -18.79
N ALA A 229 33.07 19.39 -18.90
CA ALA A 229 32.60 20.23 -17.80
C ALA A 229 31.21 19.80 -17.28
N LYS A 230 30.30 19.38 -18.16
CA LYS A 230 29.00 18.82 -17.78
C LYS A 230 29.13 17.46 -17.09
N SER A 231 29.96 16.55 -17.62
CA SER A 231 30.15 15.24 -16.99
C SER A 231 30.83 15.31 -15.62
N ASP A 232 31.79 16.22 -15.42
CA ASP A 232 32.42 16.45 -14.10
C ASP A 232 31.44 17.07 -13.10
N ALA A 233 30.60 18.01 -13.53
CA ALA A 233 29.55 18.60 -12.69
C ALA A 233 28.49 17.55 -12.29
N GLU A 234 28.04 16.72 -13.24
CA GLU A 234 27.06 15.67 -12.99
C GLU A 234 27.62 14.54 -12.10
N ALA A 235 28.88 14.15 -12.30
CA ALA A 235 29.56 13.18 -11.44
C ALA A 235 29.72 13.69 -10.00
N ARG A 236 30.08 14.96 -9.82
CA ARG A 236 30.17 15.60 -8.48
C ARG A 236 28.80 15.70 -7.81
N ALA A 237 27.76 16.10 -8.54
CA ALA A 237 26.39 16.17 -8.02
C ALA A 237 25.89 14.79 -7.56
N LYS A 238 26.12 13.73 -8.36
CA LYS A 238 25.78 12.34 -7.98
C LYS A 238 26.57 11.88 -6.75
N ALA A 239 27.88 12.16 -6.69
CA ALA A 239 28.72 11.77 -5.56
C ALA A 239 28.37 12.50 -4.25
N GLU A 240 27.91 13.75 -4.30
CA GLU A 240 27.43 14.47 -3.10
C GLU A 240 26.04 13.97 -2.67
N ALA A 241 25.13 13.74 -3.62
CA ALA A 241 23.81 13.18 -3.35
C ALA A 241 23.90 11.77 -2.73
N GLU A 242 24.78 10.90 -3.26
CA GLU A 242 25.00 9.56 -2.72
C GLU A 242 25.59 9.60 -1.29
N LYS A 243 26.51 10.54 -1.01
CA LYS A 243 27.05 10.74 0.34
C LYS A 243 25.99 11.21 1.33
N LYS A 244 25.11 12.13 0.95
CA LYS A 244 23.97 12.56 1.78
C LYS A 244 22.98 11.41 2.02
N ALA A 245 22.62 10.67 0.98
CA ALA A 245 21.74 9.50 1.09
C ALA A 245 22.32 8.42 2.02
N ARG A 246 23.62 8.10 1.91
CA ARG A 246 24.31 7.16 2.81
C ARG A 246 24.32 7.66 4.26
N ALA A 247 24.62 8.93 4.50
CA ALA A 247 24.63 9.52 5.84
C ALA A 247 23.24 9.52 6.50
N GLU A 248 22.18 9.85 5.75
CA GLU A 248 20.80 9.78 6.25
C GLU A 248 20.37 8.35 6.59
N VAL A 249 20.78 7.36 5.79
CA VAL A 249 20.49 5.93 6.06
C VAL A 249 21.24 5.46 7.31
N GLU A 250 22.50 5.85 7.49
CA GLU A 250 23.29 5.53 8.68
C GLU A 250 22.73 6.18 9.95
N GLU A 251 22.29 7.43 9.88
CA GLU A 251 21.62 8.10 11.01
C GLU A 251 20.29 7.40 11.36
N LYS A 252 19.45 7.13 10.37
CA LYS A 252 18.16 6.45 10.58
C LYS A 252 18.37 5.06 11.20
N ALA A 253 19.34 4.29 10.72
CA ALA A 253 19.71 3.00 11.31
C ALA A 253 20.21 3.11 12.76
N ARG A 254 21.01 4.13 13.09
CA ARG A 254 21.46 4.39 14.47
C ARG A 254 20.30 4.76 15.40
N LEU A 255 19.38 5.62 14.94
CA LEU A 255 18.20 6.03 15.70
C LEU A 255 17.22 4.86 15.92
N GLU A 256 17.04 4.00 14.92
CA GLU A 256 16.22 2.79 15.04
C GLU A 256 16.85 1.77 16.02
N ALA A 257 18.17 1.58 15.96
CA ALA A 257 18.89 0.73 16.91
C ALA A 257 18.79 1.25 18.36
N GLU A 258 18.91 2.56 18.57
CA GLU A 258 18.74 3.19 19.89
C GLU A 258 17.28 3.07 20.40
N ALA A 259 16.29 3.26 19.52
CA ALA A 259 14.88 3.08 19.85
C ALA A 259 14.55 1.61 20.19
N LYS A 260 15.14 0.66 19.47
CA LYS A 260 15.01 -0.78 19.75
C LYS A 260 15.64 -1.16 21.10
N ALA A 261 16.86 -0.71 21.38
CA ALA A 261 17.53 -0.95 22.66
C ALA A 261 16.74 -0.39 23.86
N LYS A 262 16.11 0.79 23.70
CA LYS A 262 15.21 1.36 24.72
C LYS A 262 13.98 0.49 24.98
N ARG A 263 13.32 -0.02 23.93
CA ARG A 263 12.18 -0.95 24.05
C ARG A 263 12.57 -2.27 24.71
N GLU A 264 13.71 -2.85 24.32
CA GLU A 264 14.22 -4.10 24.91
C GLU A 264 14.55 -3.94 26.41
N ALA A 265 15.10 -2.79 26.81
CA ALA A 265 15.34 -2.47 28.22
C ALA A 265 14.03 -2.27 29.02
N GLU A 266 13.03 -1.60 28.44
CA GLU A 266 11.71 -1.44 29.06
C GLU A 266 10.99 -2.78 29.23
N GLU A 267 11.00 -3.62 28.19
CA GLU A 267 10.50 -5.00 28.26
C GLU A 267 11.21 -5.84 29.31
N ALA A 268 12.53 -5.75 29.43
CA ALA A 268 13.30 -6.44 30.46
C ALA A 268 12.86 -6.01 31.87
N GLY A 269 12.64 -4.71 32.08
CA GLY A 269 12.06 -4.18 33.32
C GLY A 269 10.67 -4.74 33.64
N ILE A 270 9.77 -4.79 32.65
CA ILE A 270 8.41 -5.35 32.79
C ILE A 270 8.45 -6.88 33.03
N ARG A 271 9.42 -7.59 32.45
CA ARG A 271 9.66 -9.02 32.71
C ARG A 271 10.16 -9.25 34.15
N GLU A 272 11.07 -8.40 34.64
CA GLU A 272 11.56 -8.48 36.02
C GLU A 272 10.49 -8.11 37.06
N GLN A 273 9.68 -7.07 36.81
CA GLN A 273 8.54 -6.73 37.69
C GLN A 273 7.55 -7.89 37.81
N ARG A 274 7.16 -8.51 36.69
CA ARG A 274 6.29 -9.70 36.69
C ARG A 274 6.93 -10.92 37.37
N ARG A 275 8.26 -11.08 37.30
CA ARG A 275 8.97 -12.13 38.05
C ARG A 275 8.86 -11.89 39.56
N LYS A 276 9.17 -10.67 40.02
CA LYS A 276 9.05 -10.25 41.44
C LYS A 276 7.62 -10.34 41.96
N GLU A 277 6.62 -10.07 41.12
CA GLU A 277 5.20 -10.24 41.47
C GLU A 277 4.83 -11.73 41.61
N ARG A 278 5.29 -12.60 40.71
CA ARG A 278 5.10 -14.06 40.81
C ARG A 278 5.81 -14.63 42.04
N GLU A 279 7.03 -14.18 42.35
CA GLU A 279 7.79 -14.55 43.55
C GLU A 279 7.03 -14.15 44.83
N LYS A 280 6.51 -12.92 44.91
CA LYS A 280 5.65 -12.47 46.02
C LYS A 280 4.38 -13.30 46.15
N ARG A 281 3.63 -13.48 45.06
CA ARG A 281 2.38 -14.25 45.05
C ARG A 281 2.59 -15.73 45.36
N ALA A 282 3.76 -16.29 45.06
CA ALA A 282 4.16 -17.63 45.50
C ALA A 282 4.44 -17.66 47.01
N ALA A 283 5.21 -16.68 47.53
CA ALA A 283 5.49 -16.56 48.96
C ALA A 283 4.20 -16.39 49.79
N GLU A 284 3.28 -15.54 49.34
CA GLU A 284 1.93 -15.36 49.90
C GLU A 284 1.14 -16.67 49.92
N ARG A 285 1.16 -17.45 48.84
CA ARG A 285 0.49 -18.77 48.79
C ARG A 285 1.16 -19.83 49.66
N THR A 286 2.44 -19.66 50.03
CA THR A 286 3.11 -20.54 51.01
C THR A 286 2.93 -20.08 52.45
N SER A 287 2.61 -18.81 52.71
CA SER A 287 2.30 -18.29 54.06
C SER A 287 0.81 -18.42 54.40
N GLU A 288 -0.08 -18.31 53.42
CA GLU A 288 -1.48 -18.77 53.52
C GLU A 288 -1.56 -20.30 53.45
N GLY A 289 -1.01 -20.96 54.47
CA GLY A 289 -1.02 -22.43 54.62
C GLY A 289 -2.42 -23.01 54.42
N GLU A 290 -2.45 -24.20 53.78
CA GLU A 290 -3.62 -24.80 53.13
C GLU A 290 -4.92 -24.70 53.94
N LYS A 291 -5.70 -23.64 53.67
CA LYS A 291 -7.04 -23.44 54.24
C LYS A 291 -7.94 -24.53 53.67
N THR A 292 -8.12 -25.59 54.44
CA THR A 292 -9.03 -26.70 54.14
C THR A 292 -10.46 -26.19 54.11
N VAL A 293 -10.89 -25.71 52.94
CA VAL A 293 -12.28 -25.32 52.67
C VAL A 293 -13.13 -26.59 52.76
N SER A 294 -13.62 -26.88 53.97
CA SER A 294 -14.53 -27.99 54.21
C SER A 294 -15.73 -27.81 53.29
N MET A 295 -15.92 -28.74 52.35
CA MET A 295 -17.06 -28.81 51.43
C MET A 295 -18.33 -29.18 52.21
N ARG A 296 -18.75 -28.28 53.10
CA ARG A 296 -19.95 -28.42 53.91
C ARG A 296 -21.15 -28.28 52.95
N PRO A 297 -22.08 -29.25 52.90
CA PRO A 297 -23.24 -29.13 52.04
C PRO A 297 -24.01 -27.86 52.40
N ALA A 298 -24.61 -27.22 51.39
CA ALA A 298 -25.43 -26.03 51.59
C ALA A 298 -26.52 -26.30 52.65
N ALA A 299 -26.73 -25.34 53.55
CA ALA A 299 -27.65 -25.47 54.68
C ALA A 299 -29.08 -25.81 54.24
N GLU A 300 -29.49 -25.31 53.08
CA GLU A 300 -30.73 -25.66 52.39
C GLU A 300 -30.42 -26.61 51.23
N GLN A 301 -30.92 -27.85 51.30
CA GLN A 301 -30.84 -28.81 50.20
C GLN A 301 -32.05 -28.69 49.29
N LYS A 302 -32.02 -27.68 48.41
CA LYS A 302 -33.07 -27.46 47.41
C LYS A 302 -33.40 -28.74 46.61
N ASP A 303 -34.68 -28.97 46.33
CA ASP A 303 -35.16 -30.11 45.55
C ASP A 303 -34.66 -30.04 44.08
N PRO A 304 -34.53 -31.17 43.35
CA PRO A 304 -34.27 -31.15 41.91
C PRO A 304 -35.18 -30.20 41.09
N ILE A 305 -36.45 -30.05 41.47
CA ILE A 305 -37.42 -29.13 40.84
C ILE A 305 -37.04 -27.68 41.12
N GLU A 306 -36.73 -27.32 42.37
CA GLU A 306 -36.26 -25.98 42.74
C GLU A 306 -34.94 -25.63 42.04
N LYS A 307 -34.00 -26.59 42.00
CA LYS A 307 -32.73 -26.51 41.26
C LYS A 307 -32.92 -26.39 39.73
N MET A 308 -34.10 -26.69 39.21
CA MET A 308 -34.49 -26.48 37.81
C MET A 308 -35.15 -25.10 37.63
N ILE A 309 -36.02 -24.69 38.54
CA ILE A 309 -36.66 -23.36 38.56
C ILE A 309 -35.61 -22.25 38.71
N ASP A 310 -34.67 -22.36 39.66
CA ASP A 310 -33.54 -21.43 39.82
C ASP A 310 -32.75 -21.26 38.51
N ARG A 311 -32.52 -22.37 37.78
CA ARG A 311 -31.83 -22.35 36.48
C ARG A 311 -32.66 -21.67 35.40
N LEU A 312 -33.96 -21.96 35.29
CA LEU A 312 -34.84 -21.27 34.34
C LEU A 312 -34.94 -19.77 34.63
N ASN A 313 -35.04 -19.37 35.90
CA ASN A 313 -35.13 -17.96 36.29
C ASN A 313 -33.81 -17.23 35.97
N ARG A 314 -32.65 -17.84 36.25
CA ARG A 314 -31.34 -17.30 35.89
C ARG A 314 -31.15 -17.17 34.37
N ILE A 315 -31.58 -18.17 33.58
CA ILE A 315 -31.45 -18.16 32.12
C ILE A 315 -32.37 -17.13 31.47
N HIS A 316 -33.65 -17.10 31.87
CA HIS A 316 -34.66 -16.21 31.29
C HIS A 316 -34.67 -14.79 31.91
N ARG A 317 -33.76 -14.49 32.85
CA ARG A 317 -33.75 -13.27 33.67
C ARG A 317 -35.11 -12.93 34.28
N ARG A 318 -35.88 -13.96 34.66
CA ARG A 318 -37.11 -13.78 35.43
C ARG A 318 -36.70 -13.46 36.86
N ALA A 319 -36.65 -12.16 37.17
CA ALA A 319 -36.55 -11.71 38.54
C ALA A 319 -37.73 -12.26 39.35
N ALA A 320 -37.43 -12.64 40.58
CA ALA A 320 -38.40 -12.75 41.67
C ALA A 320 -38.45 -11.41 42.41
#